data_AF-A0A9E5T9F9-F1
#
_entry.id   AF-A0A9E5T9F9-F1
#
_cell.length_a   1.000
_cell.length_b   1.000
_cell.length_c   1.000
_cell.angle_alpha   90.00
_cell.angle_beta   90.00
_cell.angle_gamma   90.00
#
_symmetry.space_group_name_H-M   'P 1'
#
loop_
_entity.id
_entity.type
_entity.pdbx_description
1 polymer ?
#
loop_
_entity_poly.entity_id
_entity_poly.type
_entity_poly.pdbx_seq_one_letter_code
_entity_poly.pdbx_strand_id
1 'polypeptide(L)'
;VAQYRMRVDDELEFIYRVTRDRTSRPYELNVGDQIEVESFADAKIRRRVIILPDGTISLALLGQIPAAGKTIEQLRIDLNRRYQKFYKNPSVTVIPLQVNTKLEDLRATVDSRAGTGGQNVRARVTPDG
;
A
#
# COMPACT_ATOMS: atom_id res chain seq x y z
N VAL A 1 -0.74 36.63 -19.93
CA VAL A 1 -1.46 35.37 -19.66
C VAL A 1 -2.55 35.68 -18.65
N ALA A 2 -3.82 35.44 -18.98
CA ALA A 2 -4.94 35.74 -18.08
C ALA A 2 -4.93 34.72 -16.92
N GLN A 3 -4.70 35.20 -15.69
CA GLN A 3 -4.88 34.38 -14.49
C GLN A 3 -6.38 34.27 -14.21
N TYR A 4 -6.91 33.06 -14.29
CA TYR A 4 -8.28 32.78 -13.88
C TYR A 4 -8.37 32.83 -12.35
N ARG A 5 -9.25 33.68 -11.80
CA ARG A 5 -9.59 33.73 -10.36
C ARG A 5 -10.98 33.15 -10.20
N MET A 6 -11.11 32.10 -9.39
CA MET A 6 -12.40 31.51 -9.05
C MET A 6 -13.26 32.56 -8.34
N ARG A 7 -14.55 32.59 -8.66
CA ARG A 7 -15.52 33.54 -8.11
C ARG A 7 -16.43 32.82 -7.13
N VAL A 8 -17.01 33.62 -6.24
CA VAL A 8 -18.13 33.23 -5.40
C VAL A 8 -19.25 32.70 -6.30
N ASP A 9 -19.89 31.61 -5.89
CA ASP A 9 -20.91 30.84 -6.62
C ASP A 9 -20.42 29.95 -7.78
N ASP A 10 -19.11 29.81 -8.01
CA ASP A 10 -18.59 28.77 -8.90
C ASP A 10 -18.85 27.37 -8.30
N GLU A 11 -19.35 26.44 -9.12
CA GLU A 11 -19.47 25.02 -8.77
C GLU A 11 -18.28 24.24 -9.36
N LEU A 12 -17.47 23.64 -8.50
CA LEU A 12 -16.34 22.82 -8.89
C LEU A 12 -16.72 21.34 -8.75
N GLU A 13 -16.48 20.57 -9.81
CA GLU A 13 -16.56 19.11 -9.78
C GLU A 13 -15.15 18.54 -9.75
N PHE A 14 -14.79 17.89 -8.65
CA PHE A 14 -13.54 17.14 -8.54
C PHE A 14 -13.80 15.68 -8.90
N ILE A 15 -13.20 15.21 -9.99
CA ILE A 15 -13.23 13.81 -10.42
C ILE A 15 -11.89 13.16 -10.05
N TYR A 16 -11.90 12.25 -9.08
CA TYR A 16 -10.72 11.47 -8.73
C TYR A 16 -10.57 10.29 -9.69
N ARG A 17 -9.79 10.47 -10.75
CA ARG A 17 -9.50 9.38 -11.70
C ARG A 17 -8.32 8.54 -11.20
N VAL A 18 -8.59 7.29 -10.81
CA VAL A 18 -7.52 6.31 -10.53
C VAL A 18 -6.90 5.89 -11.86
N THR A 19 -5.86 6.59 -12.29
CA THR A 19 -5.09 6.18 -13.46
C THR A 19 -4.17 5.03 -13.05
N ARG A 20 -4.36 3.84 -13.64
CA ARG A 20 -3.45 2.70 -13.49
C ARG A 20 -2.20 2.90 -14.35
N ASP A 21 -1.56 4.05 -14.19
CA ASP A 21 -0.32 4.35 -14.90
C ASP A 21 0.79 3.49 -14.32
N ARG A 22 1.59 2.87 -15.19
CA ARG A 22 2.83 2.22 -14.75
C ARG A 22 3.71 3.29 -14.13
N THR A 23 3.86 3.28 -12.81
CA THR A 23 4.89 4.06 -12.14
C THR A 23 6.26 3.52 -12.51
N SER A 24 7.21 4.41 -12.79
CA SER A 24 8.60 4.04 -13.08
C SER A 24 9.35 3.51 -11.86
N ARG A 25 8.79 3.70 -10.66
CA ARG A 25 9.39 3.27 -9.39
C ARG A 25 8.82 1.93 -8.94
N PRO A 26 9.65 1.01 -8.43
CA PRO A 26 9.18 -0.22 -7.81
C PRO A 26 8.22 0.08 -6.66
N TYR A 27 7.24 -0.80 -6.48
CA TYR A 27 6.32 -0.71 -5.36
C TYR A 27 7.06 -0.93 -4.04
N GLU A 28 6.83 -0.03 -3.08
CA GLU A 28 7.29 -0.15 -1.71
C GLU A 28 6.13 -0.59 -0.82
N LEU A 29 6.40 -1.56 0.03
CA LEU A 29 5.44 -2.11 0.97
C LEU A 29 4.98 -1.06 1.98
N ASN A 30 3.68 -1.01 2.22
CA ASN A 30 3.03 -0.10 3.16
C ASN A 30 2.43 -0.85 4.35
N VAL A 31 2.27 -0.13 5.46
CA VAL A 31 1.45 -0.60 6.59
C VAL A 31 0.07 -1.01 6.10
N GLY A 32 -0.42 -2.17 6.54
CA GLY A 32 -1.69 -2.75 6.11
C GLY A 32 -1.62 -3.57 4.82
N ASP A 33 -0.48 -3.61 4.12
CA ASP A 33 -0.30 -4.55 3.01
C ASP A 33 -0.24 -5.99 3.56
N GLN A 34 -0.72 -6.94 2.75
CA GLN A 34 -0.65 -8.37 3.05
C GLN A 34 0.29 -9.07 2.07
N ILE A 35 1.16 -9.90 2.61
CA ILE A 35 2.13 -10.68 1.85
C ILE A 35 2.13 -12.14 2.31
N GLU A 36 2.41 -13.05 1.39
CA GLU A 36 2.74 -14.45 1.70
C GLU A 36 4.26 -14.60 1.63
N VAL A 37 4.85 -15.10 2.72
CA VAL A 37 6.26 -15.49 2.75
C VAL A 37 6.29 -17.00 2.69
N GLU A 38 7.02 -17.55 1.73
CA GLU A 38 7.19 -18.99 1.60
C GLU A 38 8.64 -19.35 1.28
N SER A 39 8.96 -20.62 1.42
CA SER A 39 10.28 -21.16 1.15
C SER A 39 10.12 -22.48 0.42
N PHE A 40 10.93 -22.69 -0.62
CA PHE A 40 11.02 -23.99 -1.27
C PHE A 40 11.70 -25.04 -0.37
N ALA A 41 12.53 -24.60 0.57
CA ALA A 41 13.31 -25.48 1.44
C ALA A 41 12.50 -26.03 2.61
N ASP A 42 11.54 -25.25 3.13
CA ASP A 42 10.67 -25.71 4.21
C ASP A 42 9.26 -25.08 4.10
N ALA A 43 8.26 -25.94 3.92
CA ALA A 43 6.85 -25.55 3.90
C ALA A 43 6.37 -24.93 5.22
N LYS A 44 7.06 -25.18 6.35
CA LYS A 44 6.74 -24.57 7.65
C LYS A 44 6.98 -23.07 7.71
N ILE A 45 7.79 -22.53 6.80
CA ILE A 45 8.00 -21.08 6.67
C ILE A 45 6.79 -20.41 6.01
N ARG A 46 6.02 -21.16 5.21
CA ARG A 46 4.88 -20.63 4.46
C ARG A 46 3.84 -20.01 5.38
N ARG A 47 3.65 -18.70 5.27
CA ARG A 47 2.62 -17.97 6.02
C ARG A 47 2.22 -16.67 5.36
N ARG A 48 0.97 -16.29 5.61
CA ARG A 48 0.42 -14.97 5.27
C ARG A 48 0.58 -14.04 6.46
N VAL A 49 1.11 -12.86 6.21
CA VAL A 49 1.34 -11.84 7.22
C VAL A 49 0.87 -10.48 6.72
N ILE A 50 0.41 -9.66 7.66
CA ILE A 50 0.10 -8.26 7.44
C ILE A 50 1.24 -7.40 7.99
N ILE A 51 1.53 -6.29 7.32
CA ILE A 51 2.48 -5.30 7.81
C ILE A 51 1.80 -4.48 8.92
N LEU A 52 2.33 -4.61 10.13
CA LEU A 52 1.81 -4.00 11.34
C LEU A 52 1.98 -2.47 11.33
N PRO A 53 1.28 -1.72 12.22
CA PRO A 53 1.40 -0.27 12.32
C PRO A 53 2.81 0.26 12.61
N ASP A 54 3.66 -0.55 13.23
CA ASP A 54 5.08 -0.24 13.48
C ASP A 54 5.97 -0.48 12.23
N GLY A 55 5.39 -0.92 11.12
CA GLY A 55 6.08 -1.23 9.86
C GLY A 55 6.74 -2.60 9.80
N THR A 56 6.46 -3.48 10.77
CA THR A 56 7.07 -4.81 10.85
C THR A 56 6.13 -5.94 10.43
N ILE A 57 6.70 -7.11 10.14
CA ILE A 57 6.00 -8.39 9.97
C ILE A 57 6.49 -9.39 11.00
N SER A 58 5.62 -10.28 11.45
CA SER A 58 5.98 -11.34 12.40
C SER A 58 6.17 -12.68 11.69
N LEU A 59 7.38 -13.22 11.77
CA LEU A 59 7.77 -14.48 11.15
C LEU A 59 8.26 -15.48 12.22
N ALA A 60 7.96 -16.76 12.03
CA ALA A 60 8.50 -17.81 12.88
C ALA A 60 10.03 -17.84 12.79
N LEU A 61 10.70 -18.10 13.91
CA LEU A 61 12.16 -18.11 14.10
C LEU A 61 12.85 -16.74 13.99
N LEU A 62 12.29 -15.80 13.22
CA LEU A 62 12.87 -14.47 13.01
C LEU A 62 12.25 -13.39 13.88
N GLY A 63 11.06 -13.62 14.44
CA GLY A 63 10.33 -12.62 15.22
C GLY A 63 9.83 -11.46 14.35
N GLN A 64 9.92 -10.24 14.87
CA GLN A 64 9.51 -9.02 14.16
C GLN A 64 10.62 -8.51 13.25
N ILE A 65 10.27 -8.26 11.99
CA ILE A 65 11.21 -7.82 10.95
C ILE A 65 10.63 -6.59 10.24
N PRO A 66 11.42 -5.52 10.02
CA PRO A 66 10.95 -4.36 9.29
C PRO A 66 10.67 -4.71 7.82
N ALA A 67 9.47 -4.36 7.35
CA ALA A 67 8.99 -4.62 6.00
C ALA A 67 8.48 -3.37 5.29
N ALA A 68 7.89 -2.42 6.01
CA ALA A 68 7.44 -1.15 5.44
C ALA A 68 8.60 -0.37 4.82
N GLY A 69 8.34 0.27 3.67
CA GLY A 69 9.34 1.02 2.89
C GLY A 69 10.32 0.15 2.11
N LYS A 70 10.25 -1.18 2.22
CA LYS A 70 11.03 -2.10 1.39
C LYS A 70 10.26 -2.47 0.13
N THR A 71 10.98 -2.67 -0.96
CA THR A 71 10.44 -3.39 -2.12
C THR A 71 10.36 -4.89 -1.83
N ILE A 72 9.57 -5.61 -2.61
CA ILE A 72 9.47 -7.08 -2.53
C ILE A 72 10.85 -7.74 -2.62
N GLU A 73 11.69 -7.29 -3.55
CA GLU A 73 13.05 -7.81 -3.74
C GLU A 73 13.95 -7.53 -2.53
N GLN A 74 13.89 -6.32 -1.98
CA GLN A 74 14.66 -5.97 -0.80
C GLN A 74 14.26 -6.83 0.41
N LEU A 75 12.96 -7.01 0.63
CA LEU A 75 12.46 -7.86 1.70
C LEU A 75 12.86 -9.32 1.50
N ARG A 76 12.74 -9.85 0.27
CA ARG A 76 13.18 -11.20 -0.09
C ARG A 76 14.65 -11.43 0.25
N ILE A 77 15.54 -10.51 -0.16
CA ILE A 77 16.99 -10.61 0.11
C ILE A 77 17.26 -10.58 1.62
N ASP A 78 16.60 -9.69 2.37
CA ASP A 78 16.78 -9.60 3.82
C ASP A 78 16.29 -10.86 4.54
N LEU A 79 15.12 -11.37 4.19
CA LEU A 79 14.58 -12.61 4.76
C LEU A 79 15.48 -13.80 4.45
N ASN A 80 15.95 -13.93 3.20
CA ASN A 80 16.83 -15.02 2.81
C ASN A 80 18.13 -15.00 3.64
N ARG A 81 18.72 -13.81 3.84
CA ARG A 81 19.92 -13.63 4.70
C ARG A 81 19.65 -14.01 6.16
N ARG A 82 18.50 -13.63 6.71
CA ARG A 82 18.16 -13.92 8.12
C ARG A 82 17.88 -15.40 8.35
N TYR A 83 17.18 -16.05 7.42
CA TYR A 83 16.89 -17.47 7.50
C TYR A 83 18.12 -18.37 7.29
N GLN A 84 19.22 -17.86 6.72
CA GLN A 84 20.48 -18.63 6.60
C GLN A 84 21.05 -19.09 7.95
N LYS A 85 20.68 -18.43 9.05
CA LYS A 85 21.07 -18.86 10.41
C LYS A 85 20.39 -20.16 10.85
N PHE A 86 19.27 -20.50 10.23
CA PHE A 86 18.43 -21.64 10.60
C PHE A 86 18.39 -22.72 9.51
N TYR A 87 18.55 -22.34 8.24
CA TYR A 87 18.52 -23.24 7.09
C TYR A 87 19.71 -22.98 6.18
N LYS A 88 20.36 -24.04 5.69
CA LYS A 88 21.54 -23.91 4.81
C LYS A 88 21.21 -23.22 3.49
N ASN A 89 20.02 -23.45 2.94
CA ASN A 89 19.58 -22.86 1.68
C ASN A 89 18.09 -22.51 1.74
N PRO A 90 17.70 -21.40 2.38
CA PRO A 90 16.30 -21.12 2.69
C PRO A 90 15.43 -20.75 1.49
N SER A 91 15.98 -20.34 0.35
CA SER A 91 15.25 -20.06 -0.91
C SER A 91 13.88 -19.39 -0.69
N VAL A 92 13.89 -18.24 -0.01
CA VAL A 92 12.65 -17.53 0.38
C VAL A 92 12.07 -16.76 -0.80
N THR A 93 10.74 -16.83 -0.92
CA THR A 93 9.92 -16.07 -1.86
C THR A 93 8.93 -15.20 -1.08
N VAL A 94 8.70 -13.98 -1.57
CA VAL A 94 7.72 -13.04 -1.02
C VAL A 94 6.70 -12.73 -2.10
N ILE A 95 5.44 -13.01 -1.83
CA ILE A 95 4.33 -12.87 -2.76
C ILE A 95 3.39 -11.78 -2.22
N PRO A 96 3.18 -10.66 -2.94
CA PRO A 96 2.18 -9.67 -2.55
C PRO A 96 0.77 -10.28 -2.73
N LEU A 97 -0.04 -10.26 -1.68
CA LEU A 97 -1.44 -10.69 -1.72
C LEU A 97 -2.40 -9.51 -1.83
N GLN A 98 -2.16 -8.48 -1.02
CA GLN A 98 -2.91 -7.23 -1.03
C GLN A 98 -1.93 -6.07 -0.90
N VAL A 99 -2.00 -5.15 -1.86
CA VAL A 99 -1.12 -3.97 -1.95
C VAL A 99 -1.98 -2.73 -2.18
N ASN A 100 -1.39 -1.55 -1.99
CA ASN A 100 -2.06 -0.26 -2.12
C ASN A 100 -3.18 -0.03 -1.10
N THR A 101 -3.07 -0.60 0.11
CA THR A 101 -4.11 -0.46 1.15
C THR A 101 -4.43 1.00 1.46
N LYS A 102 -3.43 1.90 1.47
CA LYS A 102 -3.64 3.35 1.64
C LYS A 102 -4.51 3.98 0.54
N LEU A 103 -4.35 3.55 -0.72
CA LEU A 103 -5.18 4.06 -1.81
C LEU A 103 -6.61 3.54 -1.69
N GLU A 104 -6.80 2.27 -1.32
CA GLU A 104 -8.12 1.71 -1.09
C GLU A 104 -8.83 2.37 0.12
N ASP A 105 -8.10 2.68 1.21
CA ASP A 105 -8.66 3.41 2.36
C ASP A 105 -9.12 4.84 1.99
N LEU A 106 -8.34 5.53 1.14
CA LEU A 106 -8.72 6.84 0.61
C LEU A 106 -9.96 6.74 -0.28
N ARG A 107 -10.04 5.71 -1.14
CA ARG A 107 -11.22 5.47 -1.98
C ARG A 107 -12.45 5.21 -1.13
N ALA A 108 -12.37 4.33 -0.14
CA ALA A 108 -13.47 4.02 0.76
C ALA A 108 -13.95 5.27 1.53
N THR A 109 -13.03 6.14 1.97
CA THR A 109 -13.39 7.39 2.67
C THR A 109 -14.09 8.39 1.75
N VAL A 110 -13.64 8.52 0.50
CA VAL A 110 -14.27 9.39 -0.51
C VAL A 110 -15.66 8.87 -0.89
N ASP A 111 -15.78 7.57 -1.14
CA ASP A 111 -17.04 6.93 -1.53
C ASP A 111 -18.10 7.01 -0.40
N SER A 112 -17.68 6.98 0.88
CA SER A 112 -18.59 6.96 2.03
C SER A 112 -19.16 8.32 2.42
N ARG A 113 -18.44 9.43 2.17
CA ARG A 113 -18.92 10.79 2.50
C ARG A 113 -19.95 11.31 1.50
N ALA A 114 -19.97 10.76 0.29
CA ALA A 114 -20.87 11.17 -0.78
C ALA A 114 -22.01 10.14 -0.96
N GLY A 115 -22.78 9.89 0.10
CA GLY A 115 -23.84 8.89 0.17
C GLY A 115 -24.52 8.63 -1.19
N THR A 116 -24.51 7.36 -1.60
CA THR A 116 -24.91 6.87 -2.92
C THR A 116 -23.97 7.26 -4.07
N GLY A 117 -22.82 6.57 -4.12
CA GLY A 117 -22.07 6.26 -5.35
C GLY A 117 -21.69 7.43 -6.26
N GLY A 118 -20.48 7.97 -6.08
CA GLY A 118 -19.89 8.82 -7.10
C GLY A 118 -18.55 9.40 -6.68
N GLN A 119 -17.53 9.22 -7.53
CA GLN A 119 -16.18 9.80 -7.44
C GLN A 119 -16.17 11.35 -7.57
N ASN A 120 -17.29 12.01 -7.32
CA ASN A 120 -17.56 13.41 -7.66
C ASN A 120 -17.89 14.18 -6.39
N VAL A 121 -17.03 15.13 -6.01
CA VAL A 121 -17.35 16.12 -4.98
C VAL A 121 -17.82 17.38 -5.70
N ARG A 122 -19.08 17.77 -5.47
CA ARG A 122 -19.60 19.09 -5.86
C ARG A 122 -19.43 20.04 -4.68
N ALA A 123 -18.62 21.07 -4.86
CA ALA A 123 -18.44 22.14 -3.88
C ALA A 123 -18.81 23.48 -4.52
N ARG A 124 -19.52 24.32 -3.77
CA ARG A 124 -19.84 25.69 -4.15
C ARG A 124 -18.92 26.65 -3.40
N VAL A 125 -18.28 27.56 -4.12
CA VAL A 125 -17.41 28.57 -3.52
C VAL A 125 -18.27 29.61 -2.80
N THR A 126 -18.13 29.70 -1.48
CA THR A 126 -18.85 30.68 -0.66
C THR A 126 -18.13 32.03 -0.62
N PRO A 127 -18.83 33.14 -0.32
CA PRO A 127 -18.24 34.49 -0.26
C PRO A 127 -17.07 34.64 0.71
N ASP A 128 -17.01 33.78 1.72
CA ASP A 128 -16.01 33.83 2.79
C ASP A 128 -14.65 33.17 2.44
N GLY A 129 -14.55 32.55 1.26
CA GLY A 129 -13.32 31.90 0.76
C GLY A 129 -13.26 30.40 0.96
#